data_AF-A0A1Q7AW23-F1
#
_entry.id   AF-A0A1Q7AW23-F1
#
_cell.length_a   1.000
_cell.length_b   1.000
_cell.length_c   1.000
_cell.angle_alpha   90.00
_cell.angle_beta   90.00
_cell.angle_gamma   90.00
#
_symmetry.space_group_name_H-M   'P 1'
#
loop_
_entity.id
_entity.type
_entity.pdbx_description
1 polymer ?
#
loop_
_entity_poly.entity_id
_entity_poly.type
_entity_poly.pdbx_seq_one_letter_code
_entity_poly.pdbx_strand_id
1 'polypeptide(L)'
;MDLDRWFLSGAERGNPHTGLDERRSDGTAWTTGNEVRPLGHGRAYFAELLAAVRATRAGDLVLFTDWRGDPDERLGTDPDTEVSRVLCSAAERGVLVKGLIWRSHLDRFTFSAAENRHLGEEIEAAGGECVRDMRVRAGGSHHQKIVVVRYAGRPERDVAFVGGIDLCHSRNDGPEHRGDPQAVTMSPRYGPRPPWHDIQLAIRGPAVGDVEYSFRERWDDPTPVTRNPFYRLADLLRRDDDKPDPLPPQAPDPAPCGTQAVQVLRTYPYRRRGYPFAPSGERSVARGYAKALRAGRQLIYVEDQYLWSARVAESFAEALLANPELRLVAVVPRYPDQPGTLAVATELKGRGQALDIVYRAGGDRVAVYGLENHAGTPVYVHAKVCVVDDTWFAVGSDNFNQRSWTHDSELSCAVLDEGGTSLARTVRLDLAREHLDRAGGDDADLIDPAQAFATFGKVADELEAPVRGTREF
;
A
#
# COMPACT_ATOMS: atom_id res chain seq x y z
N MET A 1 -10.03 -15.06 19.58
CA MET A 1 -8.60 -14.75 19.33
C MET A 1 -8.21 -13.60 20.25
N ASP A 2 -6.98 -13.56 20.77
CA ASP A 2 -6.49 -12.43 21.56
C ASP A 2 -5.98 -11.33 20.62
N LEU A 3 -6.84 -10.35 20.29
CA LEU A 3 -6.50 -9.26 19.36
C LEU A 3 -5.38 -8.38 19.92
N ASP A 4 -5.36 -8.16 21.23
CA ASP A 4 -4.34 -7.36 21.95
C ASP A 4 -2.94 -7.95 21.83
N ARG A 5 -2.81 -9.26 21.59
CA ARG A 5 -1.51 -9.87 21.32
C ARG A 5 -0.87 -9.35 20.03
N TRP A 6 -1.68 -9.00 19.03
CA TRP A 6 -1.24 -8.71 17.68
C TRP A 6 -1.37 -7.23 17.31
N PHE A 7 -2.49 -6.60 17.67
CA PHE A 7 -2.73 -5.18 17.43
C PHE A 7 -2.15 -4.31 18.54
N LEU A 8 -1.78 -3.08 18.18
CA LEU A 8 -1.35 -2.07 19.16
C LEU A 8 -2.56 -1.61 19.97
N SER A 9 -2.41 -1.49 21.28
CA SER A 9 -3.27 -0.62 22.09
C SER A 9 -3.01 0.85 21.74
N GLY A 10 -3.91 1.76 22.14
CA GLY A 10 -3.73 3.19 21.91
C GLY A 10 -2.43 3.74 22.53
N ALA A 11 -2.00 3.19 23.67
CA ALA A 11 -0.71 3.53 24.29
C ALA A 11 0.48 3.02 23.45
N GLU A 12 0.40 1.79 22.92
CA GLU A 12 1.46 1.20 22.10
C GLU A 12 1.61 1.90 20.75
N ARG A 13 0.55 2.51 20.20
CA ARG A 13 0.61 3.37 18.99
C ARG A 13 1.70 4.43 19.09
N GLY A 14 1.93 4.95 20.29
CA GLY A 14 3.00 5.91 20.58
C GLY A 14 2.74 7.29 19.98
N ASN A 15 1.47 7.66 19.77
CA ASN A 15 1.04 8.99 19.37
C ASN A 15 -0.22 9.39 20.17
N PRO A 16 -0.09 10.02 21.34
CA PRO A 16 -1.25 10.39 22.17
C PRO A 16 -2.08 11.55 21.60
N HIS A 17 -1.68 12.10 20.45
CA HIS A 17 -2.39 13.21 19.78
C HIS A 17 -3.26 12.76 18.62
N THR A 18 -3.27 11.47 18.31
CA THR A 18 -4.15 10.96 17.26
C THR A 18 -5.58 10.91 17.75
N GLY A 19 -6.50 11.49 16.98
CA GLY A 19 -7.92 11.32 17.25
C GLY A 19 -8.48 9.99 16.76
N LEU A 20 -7.67 9.17 16.07
CA LEU A 20 -8.10 7.92 15.43
C LEU A 20 -8.61 6.90 16.46
N ASP A 21 -7.92 6.77 17.59
CA ASP A 21 -8.33 5.85 18.67
C ASP A 21 -9.46 6.45 19.53
N GLU A 22 -9.56 7.77 19.60
CA GLU A 22 -10.58 8.50 20.38
C GLU A 22 -11.97 8.45 19.73
N ARG A 23 -12.06 8.03 18.45
CA ARG A 23 -13.34 7.81 17.75
C ARG A 23 -14.23 6.78 18.45
N ARG A 24 -13.64 5.87 19.23
CA ARG A 24 -14.34 4.78 19.92
C ARG A 24 -14.37 5.04 21.42
N SER A 25 -15.55 4.93 22.00
CA SER A 25 -15.78 5.19 23.43
C SER A 25 -15.21 4.10 24.35
N ASP A 26 -14.91 2.92 23.82
CA ASP A 26 -14.30 1.80 24.55
C ASP A 26 -12.77 1.89 24.63
N GLY A 27 -12.15 2.87 23.96
CA GLY A 27 -10.70 3.08 23.94
C GLY A 27 -9.91 2.06 23.12
N THR A 28 -10.58 1.22 22.32
CA THR A 28 -9.91 0.27 21.42
C THR A 28 -9.25 0.99 20.24
N ALA A 29 -8.09 0.52 19.82
CA ALA A 29 -7.29 1.13 18.74
C ALA A 29 -7.48 0.43 17.38
N TRP A 30 -8.57 -0.31 17.24
CA TRP A 30 -8.97 -1.02 16.02
C TRP A 30 -10.49 -1.12 15.96
N THR A 31 -11.00 -1.52 14.80
CA THR A 31 -12.42 -1.80 14.59
C THR A 31 -12.64 -3.30 14.45
N THR A 32 -13.87 -3.75 14.69
CA THR A 32 -14.32 -5.13 14.53
C THR A 32 -15.52 -5.20 13.59
N GLY A 33 -15.82 -6.40 13.08
CA GLY A 33 -16.96 -6.64 12.21
C GLY A 33 -16.82 -6.07 10.80
N ASN A 34 -15.60 -5.93 10.30
CA ASN A 34 -15.33 -5.46 8.93
C ASN A 34 -15.38 -6.62 7.94
N GLU A 35 -15.72 -6.32 6.68
CA GLU A 35 -15.46 -7.19 5.53
C GLU A 35 -14.20 -6.67 4.84
N VAL A 36 -13.16 -7.51 4.76
CA VAL A 36 -11.91 -7.19 4.06
C VAL A 36 -11.72 -8.14 2.89
N ARG A 37 -11.50 -7.58 1.70
CA ARG A 37 -11.24 -8.34 0.48
C ARG A 37 -9.90 -7.90 -0.12
N PRO A 38 -8.89 -8.78 -0.14
CA PRO A 38 -7.66 -8.56 -0.88
C PRO A 38 -7.94 -8.58 -2.39
N LEU A 39 -7.40 -7.60 -3.11
CA LEU A 39 -7.48 -7.46 -4.56
C LEU A 39 -6.07 -7.61 -5.10
N GLY A 40 -5.76 -8.78 -5.67
CA GLY A 40 -4.49 -9.03 -6.34
C GLY A 40 -4.43 -8.24 -7.65
N HIS A 41 -3.34 -7.49 -7.82
CA HIS A 41 -3.04 -6.67 -9.00
C HIS A 41 -3.97 -5.47 -9.23
N GLY A 42 -3.53 -4.53 -10.07
CA GLY A 42 -4.32 -3.34 -10.35
C GLY A 42 -5.56 -3.62 -11.18
N ARG A 43 -5.59 -4.66 -12.03
CA ARG A 43 -6.80 -4.99 -12.80
C ARG A 43 -8.00 -5.31 -11.89
N ALA A 44 -7.79 -6.09 -10.83
CA ALA A 44 -8.86 -6.41 -9.89
C ALA A 44 -9.29 -5.15 -9.11
N TYR A 45 -8.31 -4.38 -8.61
CA TYR A 45 -8.57 -3.14 -7.89
C TYR A 45 -9.30 -2.09 -8.73
N PHE A 46 -8.79 -1.78 -9.92
CA PHE A 46 -9.34 -0.75 -10.80
C PHE A 46 -10.75 -1.09 -11.27
N ALA A 47 -11.05 -2.37 -11.53
CA ALA A 47 -12.41 -2.79 -11.85
C ALA A 47 -13.40 -2.50 -10.71
N GLU A 48 -13.00 -2.76 -9.45
CA GLU A 48 -13.84 -2.47 -8.29
C GLU A 48 -13.96 -0.97 -8.00
N LEU A 49 -12.85 -0.23 -8.11
CA LEU A 49 -12.85 1.22 -7.96
C LEU A 49 -13.78 1.88 -8.99
N LEU A 50 -13.67 1.48 -10.26
CA LEU A 50 -14.51 1.97 -11.33
C LEU A 50 -16.00 1.71 -11.04
N ALA A 51 -16.33 0.51 -10.59
CA ALA A 51 -17.70 0.15 -10.22
C ALA A 51 -18.21 0.99 -9.04
N ALA A 52 -17.38 1.20 -8.01
CA ALA A 52 -17.71 2.00 -6.84
C ALA A 52 -17.97 3.48 -7.22
N VAL A 53 -17.04 4.11 -7.96
CA VAL A 53 -17.20 5.51 -8.36
C VAL A 53 -18.37 5.69 -9.32
N ARG A 54 -18.62 4.77 -10.26
CA ARG A 54 -19.79 4.83 -11.15
C ARG A 54 -21.13 4.67 -10.41
N ALA A 55 -21.14 4.00 -9.26
CA ALA A 55 -22.35 3.81 -8.46
C ALA A 55 -22.73 5.04 -7.61
N THR A 56 -21.87 6.06 -7.54
CA THR A 56 -22.11 7.29 -6.78
C THR A 56 -23.22 8.16 -7.38
N ARG A 57 -23.86 8.95 -6.52
CA ARG A 57 -24.94 9.89 -6.84
C ARG A 57 -24.66 11.25 -6.20
N ALA A 58 -25.41 12.27 -6.62
CA ALA A 58 -25.35 13.59 -6.01
C ALA A 58 -25.41 13.51 -4.47
N GLY A 59 -24.47 14.18 -3.79
CA GLY A 59 -24.33 14.18 -2.33
C GLY A 59 -23.46 13.06 -1.75
N ASP A 60 -23.06 12.07 -2.55
CA ASP A 60 -22.05 11.08 -2.15
C ASP A 60 -20.65 11.74 -2.06
N LEU A 61 -19.69 11.07 -1.43
CA LEU A 61 -18.33 11.57 -1.20
C LEU A 61 -17.30 10.58 -1.78
N VAL A 62 -16.31 11.12 -2.50
CA VAL A 62 -15.12 10.39 -2.94
C VAL A 62 -13.89 11.15 -2.45
N LEU A 63 -13.11 10.51 -1.58
CA LEU A 63 -11.84 11.03 -1.07
C LEU A 63 -10.71 10.19 -1.63
N PHE A 64 -9.60 10.77 -2.05
CA PHE A 64 -8.45 9.98 -2.47
C PHE A 64 -7.10 10.63 -2.17
N THR A 65 -6.08 9.80 -1.94
CA THR A 65 -4.69 10.25 -1.92
C THR A 65 -3.86 9.42 -2.89
N ASP A 66 -2.93 10.08 -3.55
CA ASP A 66 -1.98 9.44 -4.46
C ASP A 66 -0.59 10.04 -4.32
N TRP A 67 0.42 9.19 -4.52
CA TRP A 67 1.78 9.64 -4.77
C TRP A 67 1.93 10.13 -6.23
N ARG A 68 1.26 9.43 -7.15
CA ARG A 68 1.14 9.81 -8.56
C ARG A 68 -0.26 9.48 -9.07
N GLY A 69 -0.90 10.43 -9.73
CA GLY A 69 -2.13 10.23 -10.50
C GLY A 69 -1.91 10.62 -11.95
N ASP A 70 -2.04 9.66 -12.88
CA ASP A 70 -1.98 9.92 -14.31
C ASP A 70 -3.42 10.08 -14.84
N PRO A 71 -3.81 11.26 -15.37
CA PRO A 71 -5.19 11.53 -15.80
C PRO A 71 -5.76 10.49 -16.78
N ASP A 72 -4.92 10.02 -17.69
CA ASP A 72 -5.27 9.14 -18.80
C ASP A 72 -5.13 7.65 -18.46
N GLU A 73 -4.69 7.28 -17.25
CA GLU A 73 -4.64 5.88 -16.83
C GLU A 73 -6.05 5.28 -16.87
N ARG A 74 -6.21 4.09 -17.48
CA ARG A 74 -7.52 3.47 -17.63
C ARG A 74 -7.80 2.48 -16.52
N LEU A 75 -8.90 2.70 -15.81
CA LEU A 75 -9.39 1.77 -14.79
C LEU A 75 -10.05 0.51 -15.39
N GLY A 76 -10.29 0.48 -16.69
CA GLY A 76 -10.86 -0.64 -17.42
C GLY A 76 -10.37 -0.70 -18.87
N THR A 77 -11.07 -1.44 -19.73
CA THR A 77 -10.65 -1.60 -21.13
C THR A 77 -11.09 -0.43 -22.03
N ASP A 78 -12.13 0.30 -21.62
CA ASP A 78 -12.77 1.30 -22.46
C ASP A 78 -12.13 2.69 -22.26
N PRO A 79 -12.03 3.55 -23.29
CA PRO A 79 -11.44 4.89 -23.16
C PRO A 79 -12.20 5.86 -22.24
N ASP A 80 -13.44 5.56 -21.87
CA ASP A 80 -14.21 6.35 -20.89
C ASP A 80 -13.91 5.95 -19.44
N THR A 81 -12.93 5.07 -19.23
CA THR A 81 -12.47 4.62 -17.90
C THR A 81 -11.18 5.29 -17.45
N GLU A 82 -10.71 6.31 -18.17
CA GLU A 82 -9.60 7.18 -17.76
C GLU A 82 -9.88 7.77 -16.36
N VAL A 83 -8.87 7.76 -15.47
CA VAL A 83 -8.98 8.22 -14.07
C VAL A 83 -9.64 9.59 -13.98
N SER A 84 -9.17 10.56 -14.78
CA SER A 84 -9.73 11.91 -14.74
C SER A 84 -11.19 11.93 -15.19
N ARG A 85 -11.54 11.24 -16.29
CA ARG A 85 -12.94 11.16 -16.75
C ARG A 85 -13.86 10.56 -15.72
N VAL A 86 -13.44 9.50 -15.04
CA VAL A 86 -14.25 8.81 -14.03
C VAL A 86 -14.53 9.73 -12.84
N LEU A 87 -13.51 10.43 -12.34
CA LEU A 87 -13.62 11.35 -11.20
C LEU A 87 -14.36 12.64 -11.58
N CYS A 88 -14.06 13.24 -12.74
CA CYS A 88 -14.78 14.41 -13.26
C CYS A 88 -16.26 14.11 -13.47
N SER A 89 -16.58 12.97 -14.07
CA SER A 89 -17.99 12.57 -14.25
C SER A 89 -18.70 12.41 -12.90
N ALA A 90 -18.00 12.00 -11.82
CA ALA A 90 -18.59 11.95 -10.48
C ALA A 90 -18.86 13.37 -9.95
N ALA A 91 -17.89 14.27 -10.06
CA ALA A 91 -18.04 15.67 -9.66
C ALA A 91 -19.20 16.35 -10.39
N GLU A 92 -19.30 16.19 -11.71
CA GLU A 92 -20.39 16.72 -12.55
C GLU A 92 -21.78 16.19 -12.17
N ARG A 93 -21.86 14.97 -11.64
CA ARG A 93 -23.10 14.38 -11.08
C ARG A 93 -23.45 14.92 -9.70
N GLY A 94 -22.65 15.80 -9.12
CA GLY A 94 -22.84 16.39 -7.78
C GLY A 94 -22.25 15.56 -6.65
N VAL A 95 -21.28 14.69 -6.93
CA VAL A 95 -20.49 13.97 -5.89
C VAL A 95 -19.40 14.91 -5.38
N LEU A 96 -19.17 14.92 -4.07
CA LEU A 96 -18.05 15.65 -3.49
C LEU A 96 -16.76 14.87 -3.74
N VAL A 97 -15.95 15.30 -4.70
CA VAL A 97 -14.65 14.67 -5.02
C VAL A 97 -13.53 15.51 -4.40
N LYS A 98 -12.74 14.93 -3.48
CA LYS A 98 -11.66 15.63 -2.76
C LYS A 98 -10.36 14.81 -2.82
N GLY A 99 -9.30 15.39 -3.37
CA GLY A 99 -8.01 14.71 -3.58
C GLY A 99 -6.86 15.35 -2.79
N LEU A 100 -6.02 14.54 -2.14
CA LEU A 100 -4.71 14.98 -1.63
C LEU A 100 -3.61 14.33 -2.46
N ILE A 101 -3.04 15.08 -3.39
CA ILE A 101 -2.02 14.56 -4.31
C ILE A 101 -0.65 15.09 -3.90
N TRP A 102 0.38 14.24 -3.92
CA TRP A 102 1.74 14.71 -3.65
C TRP A 102 2.22 15.66 -4.75
N ARG A 103 2.69 16.86 -4.41
CA ARG A 103 3.17 17.82 -5.43
C ARG A 103 4.47 17.40 -6.13
N SER A 104 5.23 16.48 -5.53
CA SER A 104 6.61 16.14 -5.89
C SER A 104 7.64 17.27 -5.66
N HIS A 105 8.93 16.92 -5.58
CA HIS A 105 10.04 17.88 -5.53
C HIS A 105 10.47 18.22 -6.98
N LEU A 106 10.68 19.51 -7.30
CA LEU A 106 11.09 20.09 -8.60
C LEU A 106 11.57 19.12 -9.72
N ASP A 107 11.03 19.33 -10.93
CA ASP A 107 11.17 18.65 -12.25
C ASP A 107 12.56 18.17 -12.74
N ARG A 108 13.64 18.33 -11.97
CA ARG A 108 15.00 17.95 -12.37
C ARG A 108 15.34 16.48 -12.09
N PHE A 109 14.44 15.77 -11.41
CA PHE A 109 14.44 14.32 -11.25
C PHE A 109 13.06 13.87 -11.71
N THR A 110 12.99 13.06 -12.76
CA THR A 110 11.80 12.54 -13.42
C THR A 110 10.72 12.10 -12.42
N PHE A 111 9.78 12.99 -12.10
CA PHE A 111 8.70 12.71 -11.15
C PHE A 111 7.42 13.43 -11.56
N SER A 112 6.30 12.81 -11.18
CA SER A 112 4.87 13.02 -11.50
C SER A 112 4.26 14.41 -11.31
N ALA A 113 5.06 15.48 -11.15
CA ALA A 113 4.56 16.81 -10.82
C ALA A 113 3.65 17.43 -11.88
N ALA A 114 3.85 17.08 -13.15
CA ALA A 114 3.03 17.57 -14.26
C ALA A 114 1.71 16.79 -14.34
N GLU A 115 1.79 15.48 -14.22
CA GLU A 115 0.67 14.53 -14.27
C GLU A 115 -0.28 14.76 -13.09
N ASN A 116 0.27 14.85 -11.87
CA ASN A 116 -0.48 15.17 -10.65
C ASN A 116 -1.17 16.53 -10.72
N ARG A 117 -0.56 17.49 -11.44
CA ARG A 117 -1.15 18.81 -11.64
C ARG A 117 -2.31 18.74 -12.63
N HIS A 118 -2.12 18.11 -13.79
CA HIS A 118 -3.17 18.01 -14.79
C HIS A 118 -4.39 17.26 -14.23
N LEU A 119 -4.18 16.20 -13.45
CA LEU A 119 -5.29 15.48 -12.80
C LEU A 119 -6.08 16.40 -11.87
N GLY A 120 -5.39 17.18 -11.04
CA GLY A 120 -6.04 18.13 -10.14
C GLY A 120 -6.82 19.22 -10.90
N GLU A 121 -6.21 19.82 -11.92
CA GLU A 121 -6.82 20.87 -12.74
C GLU A 121 -8.08 20.38 -13.48
N GLU A 122 -8.07 19.15 -14.01
CA GLU A 122 -9.25 18.55 -14.65
C GLU A 122 -10.40 18.30 -13.65
N ILE A 123 -10.09 17.77 -12.46
CA ILE A 123 -11.09 17.52 -11.41
C ILE A 123 -11.68 18.83 -10.89
N GLU A 124 -10.86 19.85 -10.68
CA GLU A 124 -11.29 21.18 -10.26
C GLU A 124 -12.21 21.83 -11.30
N ALA A 125 -11.88 21.71 -12.58
CA ALA A 125 -12.72 22.21 -13.68
C ALA A 125 -14.11 21.53 -13.72
N ALA A 126 -14.20 20.27 -13.25
CA ALA A 126 -15.45 19.51 -13.16
C ALA A 126 -16.25 19.76 -11.85
N GLY A 127 -15.72 20.59 -10.94
CA GLY A 127 -16.36 20.94 -9.66
C GLY A 127 -15.93 20.07 -8.46
N GLY A 128 -14.90 19.24 -8.62
CA GLY A 128 -14.18 18.62 -7.51
C GLY A 128 -13.11 19.54 -6.93
N GLU A 129 -12.27 19.02 -6.04
CA GLU A 129 -11.15 19.79 -5.46
C GLU A 129 -9.95 18.90 -5.20
N CYS A 130 -8.75 19.33 -5.61
CA CYS A 130 -7.51 18.59 -5.39
C CYS A 130 -6.42 19.47 -4.78
N VAL A 131 -6.01 19.15 -3.56
CA VAL A 131 -4.92 19.87 -2.89
C VAL A 131 -3.59 19.17 -3.15
N ARG A 132 -2.66 19.91 -3.74
CA ARG A 132 -1.26 19.45 -3.94
C ARG A 132 -0.46 19.65 -2.66
N ASP A 133 -0.39 18.59 -1.86
CA ASP A 133 0.18 18.61 -0.51
C ASP A 133 1.71 18.47 -0.54
N MET A 134 2.41 19.41 0.12
CA MET A 134 3.86 19.37 0.38
C MET A 134 4.20 19.49 1.86
N ARG A 135 3.28 19.08 2.74
CA ARG A 135 3.53 18.98 4.17
C ARG A 135 4.42 17.79 4.54
N VAL A 136 5.44 17.50 3.75
CA VAL A 136 6.40 16.41 3.97
C VAL A 136 7.63 16.89 4.74
N ARG A 137 8.44 15.94 5.21
CA ARG A 137 9.82 16.21 5.64
C ARG A 137 10.70 16.40 4.40
N ALA A 138 11.77 17.20 4.49
CA ALA A 138 12.70 17.36 3.38
C ALA A 138 13.24 15.99 2.91
N GLY A 139 13.16 15.72 1.59
CA GLY A 139 13.49 14.42 0.99
C GLY A 139 12.42 13.33 1.14
N GLY A 140 11.36 13.59 1.91
CA GLY A 140 10.22 12.69 2.07
C GLY A 140 9.13 12.92 1.03
N SER A 141 8.15 12.03 1.01
CA SER A 141 6.96 12.10 0.15
C SER A 141 5.66 11.81 0.90
N HIS A 142 4.53 12.16 0.27
CA HIS A 142 3.24 11.61 0.63
C HIS A 142 3.04 10.33 -0.17
N HIS A 143 3.04 9.19 0.50
CA HIS A 143 3.11 7.90 -0.16
C HIS A 143 1.87 7.02 0.07
N GLN A 144 0.88 7.53 0.80
CA GLN A 144 -0.43 6.91 1.00
C GLN A 144 -1.18 6.79 -0.35
N LYS A 145 -1.70 5.59 -0.65
CA LYS A 145 -2.68 5.35 -1.71
C LYS A 145 -3.97 4.90 -1.05
N ILE A 146 -4.92 5.83 -0.93
CA ILE A 146 -6.23 5.53 -0.36
C ILE A 146 -7.32 6.08 -1.25
N VAL A 147 -8.44 5.36 -1.35
CA VAL A 147 -9.69 5.90 -1.90
C VAL A 147 -10.82 5.54 -0.96
N VAL A 148 -11.64 6.51 -0.56
CA VAL A 148 -12.83 6.30 0.26
C VAL A 148 -14.05 6.75 -0.51
N VAL A 149 -15.04 5.88 -0.63
CA VAL A 149 -16.34 6.19 -1.23
C VAL A 149 -17.42 6.07 -0.17
N ARG A 150 -18.10 7.18 0.13
CA ARG A 150 -19.24 7.23 1.06
C ARG A 150 -20.52 7.49 0.27
N TYR A 151 -21.51 6.62 0.41
CA TYR A 151 -22.79 6.73 -0.27
C TYR A 151 -23.82 7.32 0.70
N ALA A 152 -24.19 8.58 0.49
CA ALA A 152 -25.10 9.30 1.36
C ALA A 152 -26.45 8.56 1.47
N GLY A 153 -26.84 8.25 2.71
CA GLY A 153 -28.03 7.47 3.03
C GLY A 153 -27.97 5.99 2.65
N ARG A 154 -26.80 5.47 2.25
CA ARG A 154 -26.54 4.07 1.91
C ARG A 154 -25.21 3.57 2.51
N PRO A 155 -25.00 3.74 3.83
CA PRO A 155 -23.71 3.45 4.47
C PRO A 155 -23.28 1.99 4.34
N GLU A 156 -24.21 1.06 4.09
CA GLU A 156 -23.89 -0.33 3.81
C GLU A 156 -23.05 -0.50 2.54
N ARG A 157 -23.04 0.47 1.63
CA ARG A 157 -22.21 0.45 0.42
C ARG A 157 -20.84 1.08 0.59
N ASP A 158 -20.61 1.79 1.70
CA ASP A 158 -19.38 2.53 1.93
C ASP A 158 -18.17 1.61 1.86
N VAL A 159 -17.13 2.04 1.15
CA VAL A 159 -15.93 1.25 0.89
C VAL A 159 -14.69 2.12 0.96
N ALA A 160 -13.63 1.57 1.53
CA ALA A 160 -12.28 2.13 1.50
C ALA A 160 -11.34 1.18 0.75
N PHE A 161 -10.46 1.74 -0.08
CA PHE A 161 -9.39 1.05 -0.76
C PHE A 161 -8.05 1.50 -0.17
N VAL A 162 -7.19 0.55 0.21
CA VAL A 162 -5.89 0.81 0.87
C VAL A 162 -4.84 -0.18 0.37
N GLY A 163 -3.65 0.29 -0.01
CA GLY A 163 -2.54 -0.60 -0.36
C GLY A 163 -1.42 0.10 -1.13
N GLY A 164 -0.79 -0.63 -2.05
CA GLY A 164 0.36 -0.17 -2.84
C GLY A 164 0.02 0.51 -4.16
N ILE A 165 -1.23 0.42 -4.64
CA ILE A 165 -1.57 0.75 -6.02
C ILE A 165 -2.04 2.20 -6.16
N ASP A 166 -1.22 3.03 -6.82
CA ASP A 166 -1.55 4.40 -7.23
C ASP A 166 -2.47 4.42 -8.48
N LEU A 167 -3.19 5.52 -8.70
CA LEU A 167 -4.00 5.76 -9.90
C LEU A 167 -3.14 6.22 -11.10
N CYS A 168 -2.17 5.40 -11.51
CA CYS A 168 -1.19 5.79 -12.53
C CYS A 168 -0.75 4.64 -13.43
N HIS A 169 -0.03 4.98 -14.50
CA HIS A 169 0.51 4.06 -15.49
C HIS A 169 1.28 2.89 -14.85
N SER A 170 1.24 1.73 -15.51
CA SER A 170 1.84 0.44 -15.12
C SER A 170 1.13 -0.36 -14.06
N ARG A 171 0.10 0.20 -13.43
CA ARG A 171 -0.57 -0.47 -12.31
C ARG A 171 -1.63 -1.44 -12.80
N ASN A 172 -2.21 -1.25 -13.98
CA ASN A 172 -3.29 -2.10 -14.51
C ASN A 172 -2.79 -3.43 -15.12
N ASP A 173 -2.08 -4.22 -14.31
CA ASP A 173 -1.68 -5.59 -14.67
C ASP A 173 -2.63 -6.63 -14.04
N GLY A 174 -2.53 -7.86 -14.51
CA GLY A 174 -3.23 -9.02 -13.97
C GLY A 174 -2.27 -10.15 -13.55
N PRO A 175 -2.80 -11.25 -12.99
CA PRO A 175 -2.00 -12.37 -12.49
C PRO A 175 -1.20 -13.10 -13.58
N GLU A 176 -1.51 -12.86 -14.86
CA GLU A 176 -0.71 -13.35 -15.97
C GLU A 176 0.59 -12.56 -16.20
N HIS A 177 0.78 -11.43 -15.51
CA HIS A 177 1.97 -10.59 -15.54
C HIS A 177 2.42 -10.21 -16.95
N ARG A 178 1.51 -9.65 -17.74
CA ARG A 178 1.79 -9.21 -19.13
C ARG A 178 2.19 -7.74 -19.23
N GLY A 179 2.13 -7.02 -18.11
CA GLY A 179 2.35 -5.60 -18.04
C GLY A 179 1.17 -4.80 -18.57
N ASP A 180 1.01 -3.62 -17.99
CA ASP A 180 0.04 -2.62 -18.42
C ASP A 180 0.35 -2.12 -19.85
N PRO A 181 -0.66 -1.99 -20.74
CA PRO A 181 -0.50 -1.26 -21.99
C PRO A 181 -0.04 0.20 -21.82
N GLN A 182 -0.42 0.85 -20.73
CA GLN A 182 0.01 2.21 -20.36
C GLN A 182 1.23 2.12 -19.43
N ALA A 183 2.39 1.81 -20.02
CA ALA A 183 3.60 1.56 -19.26
C ALA A 183 4.41 2.83 -18.97
N VAL A 184 4.97 2.93 -17.76
CA VAL A 184 6.04 3.88 -17.43
C VAL A 184 7.38 3.29 -17.86
N THR A 185 8.31 4.16 -18.22
CA THR A 185 9.68 3.74 -18.52
C THR A 185 10.37 3.25 -17.25
N MET A 186 10.81 2.00 -17.27
CA MET A 186 11.61 1.36 -16.21
C MET A 186 12.95 0.85 -16.78
N SER A 187 13.74 0.20 -15.94
CA SER A 187 14.92 -0.56 -16.32
C SER A 187 14.61 -1.46 -17.52
N PRO A 188 15.43 -1.46 -18.58
CA PRO A 188 15.20 -2.28 -19.78
C PRO A 188 15.06 -3.78 -19.51
N ARG A 189 15.49 -4.25 -18.34
CA ARG A 189 15.33 -5.64 -17.90
C ARG A 189 13.87 -6.07 -17.76
N TYR A 190 12.96 -5.13 -17.51
CA TYR A 190 11.53 -5.38 -17.43
C TYR A 190 10.82 -5.33 -18.79
N GLY A 191 11.56 -5.04 -19.88
CA GLY A 191 10.98 -4.92 -21.21
C GLY A 191 10.15 -3.65 -21.41
N PRO A 192 9.44 -3.53 -22.55
CA PRO A 192 8.69 -2.32 -22.92
C PRO A 192 7.35 -2.17 -22.19
N ARG A 193 6.83 -3.26 -21.60
CA ARG A 193 5.65 -3.28 -20.76
C ARG A 193 5.99 -4.05 -19.48
N PRO A 194 6.60 -3.39 -18.48
CA PRO A 194 7.00 -4.01 -17.24
C PRO A 194 5.82 -4.74 -16.58
N PRO A 195 5.95 -6.05 -16.30
CA PRO A 195 4.97 -6.73 -15.48
C PRO A 195 4.98 -6.18 -14.05
N TRP A 196 3.80 -5.99 -13.47
CA TRP A 196 3.62 -5.32 -12.18
C TRP A 196 2.85 -6.22 -11.22
N HIS A 197 3.44 -6.53 -10.06
CA HIS A 197 2.82 -7.31 -9.00
C HIS A 197 2.54 -6.43 -7.78
N ASP A 198 1.29 -6.35 -7.36
CA ASP A 198 0.86 -5.52 -6.23
C ASP A 198 -0.47 -6.01 -5.64
N ILE A 199 -0.89 -5.42 -4.52
CA ILE A 199 -2.10 -5.79 -3.80
C ILE A 199 -2.74 -4.56 -3.16
N GLN A 200 -4.08 -4.50 -3.24
CA GLN A 200 -4.92 -3.49 -2.59
C GLN A 200 -5.98 -4.19 -1.74
N LEU A 201 -6.42 -3.58 -0.64
CA LEU A 201 -7.59 -4.06 0.12
C LEU A 201 -8.81 -3.25 -0.27
N ALA A 202 -9.95 -3.92 -0.48
CA ALA A 202 -11.28 -3.33 -0.35
C ALA A 202 -11.83 -3.62 1.05
N ILE A 203 -12.22 -2.57 1.77
CA ILE A 203 -12.68 -2.65 3.16
C ILE A 203 -14.08 -2.05 3.27
N ARG A 204 -15.00 -2.81 3.87
CA ARG A 204 -16.34 -2.35 4.25
C ARG A 204 -16.57 -2.58 5.74
N GLY A 205 -17.49 -1.81 6.32
CA GLY A 205 -17.76 -1.83 7.76
C GLY A 205 -17.06 -0.67 8.49
N PRO A 206 -16.96 -0.74 9.83
CA PRO A 206 -16.54 0.39 10.64
C PRO A 206 -15.17 0.99 10.28
N ALA A 207 -14.21 0.18 9.81
CA ALA A 207 -12.87 0.60 9.41
C ALA A 207 -12.85 1.67 8.30
N VAL A 208 -13.91 1.77 7.49
CA VAL A 208 -14.03 2.85 6.49
C VAL A 208 -13.95 4.22 7.16
N GLY A 209 -14.53 4.37 8.35
CA GLY A 209 -14.47 5.59 9.12
C GLY A 209 -13.05 5.97 9.56
N ASP A 210 -12.24 4.99 9.95
CA ASP A 210 -10.84 5.19 10.36
C ASP A 210 -9.92 5.60 9.18
N VAL A 211 -10.15 5.01 8.00
CA VAL A 211 -9.44 5.40 6.78
C VAL A 211 -9.84 6.81 6.35
N GLU A 212 -11.15 7.11 6.35
CA GLU A 212 -11.67 8.46 6.09
C GLU A 212 -11.10 9.49 7.08
N TYR A 213 -11.00 9.14 8.37
CA TYR A 213 -10.44 10.03 9.38
C TYR A 213 -9.00 10.40 9.09
N SER A 214 -8.21 9.43 8.62
CA SER A 214 -6.81 9.64 8.28
C SER A 214 -6.63 10.60 7.10
N PHE A 215 -7.56 10.59 6.14
CA PHE A 215 -7.65 11.61 5.10
C PHE A 215 -7.99 12.98 5.69
N ARG A 216 -9.05 13.04 6.51
CA ARG A 216 -9.57 14.28 7.13
C ARG A 216 -8.53 14.99 7.97
N GLU A 217 -7.76 14.27 8.79
CA GLU A 217 -6.69 14.85 9.60
C GLU A 217 -5.68 15.65 8.74
N ARG A 218 -5.33 15.14 7.55
CA ARG A 218 -4.46 15.87 6.62
C ARG A 218 -5.20 16.98 5.89
N TRP A 219 -6.44 16.74 5.47
CA TRP A 219 -7.25 17.74 4.76
C TRP A 219 -7.47 18.99 5.62
N ASP A 220 -7.90 18.80 6.86
CA ASP A 220 -8.24 19.84 7.82
C ASP A 220 -7.02 20.45 8.52
N ASP A 221 -5.79 19.98 8.25
CA ASP A 221 -4.58 20.54 8.85
C ASP A 221 -4.39 22.00 8.39
N PRO A 222 -4.46 22.98 9.32
CA PRO A 222 -4.46 24.40 8.99
C PRO A 222 -3.06 24.91 8.58
N THR A 223 -2.04 24.07 8.63
CA THR A 223 -0.70 24.45 8.18
C THR A 223 -0.67 24.58 6.67
N PRO A 224 0.03 25.60 6.12
CA PRO A 224 0.12 25.79 4.68
C PRO A 224 0.72 24.56 3.99
N VAL A 225 0.13 24.18 2.85
CA VAL A 225 0.53 23.02 2.03
C VAL A 225 2.01 23.07 1.64
N THR A 226 2.61 24.26 1.58
CA THR A 226 4.05 24.45 1.45
C THR A 226 4.58 25.61 2.30
N ARG A 227 5.81 25.46 2.79
CA ARG A 227 6.59 26.53 3.47
C ARG A 227 7.71 27.08 2.61
N ASN A 228 7.92 26.52 1.42
CA ASN A 228 8.97 26.98 0.53
C ASN A 228 8.50 28.27 -0.17
N PRO A 229 9.23 29.39 -0.04
CA PRO A 229 8.83 30.66 -0.64
C PRO A 229 8.75 30.61 -2.17
N PHE A 230 9.57 29.78 -2.83
CA PHE A 230 9.52 29.59 -4.28
C PHE A 230 8.23 28.94 -4.73
N TYR A 231 7.78 27.90 -4.02
CA TYR A 231 6.51 27.24 -4.33
C TYR A 231 5.32 28.16 -4.07
N ARG A 232 5.33 28.93 -2.96
CA ARG A 232 4.27 29.92 -2.69
C ARG A 232 4.16 31.00 -3.76
N LEU A 233 5.29 31.50 -4.25
CA LEU A 233 5.28 32.48 -5.34
C LEU A 233 4.77 31.86 -6.64
N ALA A 234 5.19 30.63 -6.94
CA ALA A 234 4.70 29.85 -8.07
C ALA A 234 3.19 29.58 -8.01
N ASP A 235 2.64 29.32 -6.82
CA ASP A 235 1.20 29.11 -6.59
C ASP A 235 0.42 30.41 -6.78
N LEU A 236 0.93 31.51 -6.20
CA LEU A 236 0.31 32.83 -6.33
C LEU A 236 0.24 33.31 -7.79
N LEU A 237 1.30 33.07 -8.57
CA LEU A 237 1.34 33.42 -9.99
C LEU A 237 0.35 32.60 -10.83
N ARG A 238 0.12 31.34 -10.45
CA ARG A 238 -0.82 30.45 -11.13
C ARG A 238 -2.25 30.56 -10.63
N ARG A 239 -2.45 31.19 -9.46
CA ARG A 239 -3.72 31.24 -8.72
C ARG A 239 -4.19 29.84 -8.31
N ASP A 240 -3.23 28.97 -7.98
CA ASP A 240 -3.52 27.64 -7.46
C ASP A 240 -4.23 27.79 -6.10
N ASP A 241 -5.35 27.08 -5.88
CA ASP A 241 -5.99 27.06 -4.58
C ASP A 241 -5.16 26.22 -3.60
N ASP A 242 -4.66 26.87 -2.54
CA ASP A 242 -3.83 26.24 -1.52
C ASP A 242 -4.57 26.07 -0.18
N LYS A 243 -5.87 26.36 -0.16
CA LYS A 243 -6.73 26.28 1.02
C LYS A 243 -7.90 25.34 0.79
N PRO A 244 -7.83 24.11 1.32
CA PRO A 244 -8.92 23.16 1.19
C PRO A 244 -10.25 23.73 1.69
N ASP A 245 -11.32 23.57 0.91
CA ASP A 245 -12.67 23.83 1.37
C ASP A 245 -13.02 22.89 2.54
N PRO A 246 -13.84 23.35 3.51
CA PRO A 246 -14.29 22.49 4.59
C PRO A 246 -15.02 21.25 4.08
N LEU A 247 -14.65 20.08 4.61
CA LEU A 247 -15.42 18.86 4.38
C LEU A 247 -16.76 18.92 5.13
N PRO A 248 -17.82 18.25 4.62
CA PRO A 248 -19.00 18.00 5.42
C PRO A 248 -18.61 17.22 6.69
N PRO A 249 -19.37 17.34 7.79
CA PRO A 249 -19.15 16.53 8.98
C PRO A 249 -19.03 15.06 8.62
N GLN A 250 -18.09 14.36 9.25
CA GLN A 250 -17.91 12.94 9.00
C GLN A 250 -19.19 12.18 9.37
N ALA A 251 -19.67 11.36 8.43
CA ALA A 251 -20.80 10.48 8.67
C ALA A 251 -20.41 9.39 9.71
N PRO A 252 -21.37 8.84 10.46
CA PRO A 252 -21.10 7.73 11.37
C PRO A 252 -20.42 6.54 10.69
N ASP A 253 -19.68 5.77 11.46
CA ASP A 253 -19.07 4.52 10.98
C ASP A 253 -20.15 3.59 10.41
N PRO A 254 -19.89 2.91 9.27
CA PRO A 254 -20.82 1.92 8.76
C PRO A 254 -21.03 0.80 9.77
N ALA A 255 -22.22 0.19 9.75
CA ALA A 255 -22.50 -0.95 10.60
C ALA A 255 -21.56 -2.14 10.26
N PRO A 256 -21.24 -2.99 11.24
CA PRO A 256 -20.54 -4.26 11.01
C PRO A 256 -21.17 -5.10 9.87
N CYS A 257 -20.34 -5.61 8.98
CA CYS A 257 -20.75 -6.41 7.82
C CYS A 257 -19.84 -7.62 7.50
N GLY A 258 -18.81 -7.89 8.32
CA GLY A 258 -17.94 -9.05 8.15
C GLY A 258 -17.38 -9.56 9.47
N THR A 259 -16.28 -10.30 9.42
CA THR A 259 -15.68 -11.00 10.58
C THR A 259 -14.25 -10.57 10.88
N GLN A 260 -13.77 -9.52 10.23
CA GLN A 260 -12.40 -9.05 10.35
C GLN A 260 -12.30 -7.88 11.33
N ALA A 261 -11.33 -7.96 12.23
CA ALA A 261 -10.84 -6.84 12.98
C ALA A 261 -9.76 -6.11 12.15
N VAL A 262 -9.82 -4.78 12.09
CA VAL A 262 -8.91 -3.95 11.29
C VAL A 262 -8.32 -2.83 12.13
N GLN A 263 -6.99 -2.74 12.14
CA GLN A 263 -6.24 -1.66 12.74
C GLN A 263 -5.56 -0.81 11.65
N VAL A 264 -5.92 0.48 11.59
CA VAL A 264 -5.23 1.46 10.73
C VAL A 264 -3.92 1.90 11.40
N LEU A 265 -2.81 1.63 10.72
CA LEU A 265 -1.45 1.98 11.09
C LEU A 265 -0.92 3.05 10.12
N ARG A 266 -0.13 3.99 10.64
CA ARG A 266 0.33 5.17 9.90
C ARG A 266 1.77 5.53 10.23
N THR A 267 2.45 6.08 9.24
CA THR A 267 3.68 6.83 9.46
C THR A 267 3.41 8.30 9.19
N TYR A 268 3.80 9.17 10.10
CA TYR A 268 3.91 10.61 9.85
C TYR A 268 5.26 11.10 10.37
N PRO A 269 6.10 11.78 9.58
CA PRO A 269 7.40 12.22 10.05
C PRO A 269 7.28 13.27 11.15
N TYR A 270 8.22 13.25 12.11
CA TYR A 270 8.47 14.43 12.92
C TYR A 270 8.87 15.60 12.02
N ARG A 271 8.18 16.73 12.18
CA ARG A 271 8.46 17.99 11.49
C ARG A 271 8.39 19.11 12.53
N ARG A 272 9.34 20.06 12.50
CA ARG A 272 9.26 21.25 13.37
C ARG A 272 8.02 22.06 12.99
N ARG A 273 7.11 22.25 13.94
CA ARG A 273 5.73 22.74 13.67
C ARG A 273 5.04 21.80 12.67
N GLY A 274 4.98 20.52 12.98
CA GLY A 274 4.43 19.48 12.12
C GLY A 274 2.91 19.37 12.24
N TYR A 275 2.40 18.17 11.97
CA TYR A 275 0.99 17.85 12.08
C TYR A 275 0.48 18.03 13.51
N PRO A 276 -0.66 18.73 13.73
CA PRO A 276 -1.27 18.81 15.06
C PRO A 276 -1.64 17.45 15.65
N PHE A 277 -2.05 16.51 14.79
CA PHE A 277 -2.43 15.14 15.14
C PHE A 277 -1.23 14.17 15.27
N ALA A 278 -0.02 14.62 14.93
CA ALA A 278 1.22 13.84 15.05
C ALA A 278 2.43 14.76 15.28
N PRO A 279 2.46 15.55 16.38
CA PRO A 279 3.46 16.61 16.57
C PRO A 279 4.87 16.06 16.78
N SER A 280 4.98 14.85 17.34
CA SER A 280 6.23 14.08 17.47
C SER A 280 6.45 13.08 16.32
N GLY A 281 5.58 13.12 15.31
CA GLY A 281 5.43 12.06 14.30
C GLY A 281 4.66 10.85 14.83
N GLU A 282 4.20 10.01 13.89
CA GLU A 282 3.58 8.71 14.18
C GLU A 282 4.42 7.60 13.52
N ARG A 283 4.52 6.44 14.21
CA ARG A 283 5.33 5.28 13.80
C ARG A 283 4.55 3.98 14.05
N SER A 284 3.23 4.04 13.97
CA SER A 284 2.38 2.91 14.32
C SER A 284 2.54 1.75 13.33
N VAL A 285 2.85 2.03 12.06
CA VAL A 285 3.32 1.01 11.08
C VAL A 285 4.47 0.18 11.64
N ALA A 286 5.61 0.83 11.93
CA ALA A 286 6.81 0.13 12.42
C ALA A 286 6.57 -0.60 13.75
N ARG A 287 5.77 -0.01 14.64
CA ARG A 287 5.42 -0.62 15.94
C ARG A 287 4.51 -1.83 15.77
N GLY A 288 3.54 -1.76 14.87
CA GLY A 288 2.61 -2.85 14.56
C GLY A 288 3.35 -4.05 13.99
N TYR A 289 4.20 -3.84 12.99
CA TYR A 289 5.08 -4.89 12.47
C TYR A 289 5.99 -5.47 13.55
N ALA A 290 6.67 -4.63 14.34
CA ALA A 290 7.55 -5.13 15.40
C ALA A 290 6.81 -5.96 16.47
N LYS A 291 5.52 -5.68 16.73
CA LYS A 291 4.68 -6.47 17.64
C LYS A 291 4.26 -7.79 17.00
N ALA A 292 3.77 -7.77 15.76
CA ALA A 292 3.37 -8.96 15.01
C ALA A 292 4.55 -9.92 14.78
N LEU A 293 5.72 -9.42 14.36
CA LEU A 293 6.93 -10.22 14.16
C LEU A 293 7.38 -10.91 15.45
N ARG A 294 7.31 -10.22 16.60
CA ARG A 294 7.62 -10.82 17.92
C ARG A 294 6.62 -11.90 18.33
N ALA A 295 5.38 -11.81 17.87
CA ALA A 295 4.35 -12.82 18.14
C ALA A 295 4.49 -14.07 17.25
N GLY A 296 5.15 -13.95 16.10
CA GLY A 296 5.37 -15.01 15.12
C GLY A 296 6.14 -16.22 15.65
N ARG A 297 5.83 -17.40 15.13
CA ARG A 297 6.33 -18.70 15.59
C ARG A 297 6.68 -19.67 14.46
N GLN A 298 5.99 -19.63 13.33
CA GLN A 298 6.09 -20.66 12.29
C GLN A 298 6.53 -20.10 10.94
N LEU A 299 5.84 -19.08 10.41
CA LEU A 299 6.16 -18.51 9.10
C LEU A 299 5.82 -17.04 9.02
N ILE A 300 6.79 -16.26 8.56
CA ILE A 300 6.58 -14.93 8.00
C ILE A 300 6.67 -15.06 6.49
N TYR A 301 5.62 -14.65 5.79
CA TYR A 301 5.60 -14.48 4.35
C TYR A 301 5.51 -12.98 4.06
N VAL A 302 6.46 -12.43 3.31
CA VAL A 302 6.50 -11.00 3.01
C VAL A 302 6.77 -10.77 1.53
N GLU A 303 6.06 -9.82 0.94
CA GLU A 303 6.38 -9.27 -0.36
C GLU A 303 6.61 -7.78 -0.19
N ASP A 304 7.78 -7.31 -0.61
CA ASP A 304 8.14 -5.91 -0.49
C ASP A 304 9.01 -5.43 -1.65
N GLN A 305 8.73 -4.21 -2.10
CA GLN A 305 9.47 -3.55 -3.18
C GLN A 305 10.98 -3.43 -2.92
N TYR A 306 11.40 -3.32 -1.66
CA TYR A 306 12.81 -3.05 -1.38
C TYR A 306 13.47 -4.01 -0.38
N LEU A 307 12.77 -4.38 0.70
CA LEU A 307 13.26 -5.16 1.84
C LEU A 307 14.70 -4.78 2.23
N TRP A 308 14.89 -3.54 2.68
CA TRP A 308 16.23 -3.00 2.93
C TRP A 308 16.24 -1.98 4.06
N SER A 309 17.40 -1.82 4.70
CA SER A 309 17.67 -1.09 5.96
C SER A 309 17.97 -2.04 7.10
N ALA A 310 19.11 -1.81 7.77
CA ALA A 310 19.53 -2.57 8.93
C ALA A 310 18.46 -2.58 10.04
N ARG A 311 17.83 -1.43 10.30
CA ARG A 311 16.83 -1.31 11.39
C ARG A 311 15.56 -2.11 11.14
N VAL A 312 15.17 -2.26 9.88
CA VAL A 312 14.00 -3.06 9.51
C VAL A 312 14.38 -4.54 9.58
N ALA A 313 15.53 -4.91 8.99
CA ALA A 313 16.05 -6.28 9.03
C ALA A 313 16.28 -6.79 10.46
N GLU A 314 16.73 -5.94 11.37
CA GLU A 314 16.88 -6.24 12.81
C GLU A 314 15.58 -6.76 13.43
N SER A 315 14.41 -6.22 13.05
CA SER A 315 13.12 -6.68 13.59
C SER A 315 12.79 -8.11 13.17
N PHE A 316 13.14 -8.51 11.94
CA PHE A 316 13.00 -9.91 11.49
C PHE A 316 14.05 -10.82 12.13
N ALA A 317 15.29 -10.35 12.21
CA ALA A 317 16.38 -11.10 12.82
C ALA A 317 16.09 -11.41 14.30
N GLU A 318 15.58 -10.43 15.06
CA GLU A 318 15.14 -10.62 16.44
C GLU A 318 14.06 -11.72 16.54
N ALA A 319 13.07 -11.70 15.65
CA ALA A 319 12.02 -12.73 15.62
C ALA A 319 12.57 -14.13 15.28
N LEU A 320 13.45 -14.23 14.29
CA LEU A 320 14.09 -15.47 13.84
C LEU A 320 15.02 -16.08 14.90
N LEU A 321 15.72 -15.23 15.66
CA LEU A 321 16.59 -15.64 16.78
C LEU A 321 15.76 -16.10 17.98
N ALA A 322 14.65 -15.39 18.27
CA ALA A 322 13.77 -15.74 19.37
C ALA A 322 12.98 -17.03 19.13
N ASN A 323 12.79 -17.43 17.86
CA ASN A 323 11.97 -18.57 17.47
C ASN A 323 12.72 -19.47 16.48
N PRO A 324 13.36 -20.56 16.93
CA PRO A 324 14.11 -21.46 16.05
C PRO A 324 13.27 -22.17 14.98
N GLU A 325 11.96 -22.32 15.20
CA GLU A 325 11.03 -22.91 14.22
C GLU A 325 10.48 -21.91 13.20
N LEU A 326 10.70 -20.60 13.42
CA LEU A 326 10.18 -19.56 12.55
C LEU A 326 10.95 -19.53 11.23
N ARG A 327 10.22 -19.50 10.12
CA ARG A 327 10.76 -19.38 8.77
C ARG A 327 10.40 -18.02 8.17
N LEU A 328 11.18 -17.56 7.22
CA LEU A 328 10.95 -16.33 6.46
C LEU A 328 10.98 -16.64 4.97
N VAL A 329 9.87 -16.44 4.28
CA VAL A 329 9.80 -16.35 2.82
C VAL A 329 9.63 -14.89 2.45
N ALA A 330 10.55 -14.35 1.66
CA ALA A 330 10.48 -13.00 1.13
C ALA A 330 10.44 -13.00 -0.39
N VAL A 331 9.52 -12.24 -0.99
CA VAL A 331 9.44 -12.01 -2.44
C VAL A 331 9.76 -10.54 -2.71
N VAL A 332 10.77 -10.29 -3.53
CA VAL A 332 11.31 -8.94 -3.79
C VAL A 332 11.58 -8.76 -5.28
N PRO A 333 11.61 -7.53 -5.82
CA PRO A 333 11.92 -7.36 -7.24
C PRO A 333 13.37 -7.75 -7.50
N ARG A 334 13.59 -8.55 -8.56
CA ARG A 334 14.93 -9.04 -8.94
C ARG A 334 15.89 -7.90 -9.27
N TYR A 335 15.36 -6.81 -9.82
CA TYR A 335 16.13 -5.64 -10.24
C TYR A 335 15.49 -4.33 -9.76
N PRO A 336 16.28 -3.29 -9.45
CA PRO A 336 15.74 -1.95 -9.22
C PRO A 336 15.02 -1.40 -10.45
N ASP A 337 14.05 -0.52 -10.22
CA ASP A 337 13.18 0.07 -11.26
C ASP A 337 13.90 1.07 -12.17
N GLN A 338 14.84 1.85 -11.64
CA GLN A 338 15.58 2.85 -12.41
C GLN A 338 17.00 2.35 -12.72
N PRO A 339 17.48 2.37 -13.98
CA PRO A 339 18.82 1.90 -14.31
C PRO A 339 19.91 2.92 -13.92
N GLY A 340 21.08 2.43 -13.49
CA GLY A 340 22.37 3.12 -13.64
C GLY A 340 22.66 4.35 -12.78
N THR A 341 21.96 4.57 -11.66
CA THR A 341 22.18 5.74 -10.79
C THR A 341 22.91 5.41 -9.48
N LEU A 342 23.47 6.43 -8.81
CA LEU A 342 24.00 6.28 -7.43
C LEU A 342 22.93 5.75 -6.46
N ALA A 343 21.65 6.03 -6.72
CA ALA A 343 20.53 5.53 -5.93
C ALA A 343 20.44 4.00 -6.00
N VAL A 344 20.61 3.41 -7.18
CA VAL A 344 20.63 1.94 -7.38
C VAL A 344 21.75 1.28 -6.60
N ALA A 345 22.97 1.83 -6.68
CA ALA A 345 24.11 1.27 -5.94
C ALA A 345 23.87 1.33 -4.42
N THR A 346 23.20 2.39 -3.94
CA THR A 346 22.83 2.54 -2.54
C THR A 346 21.75 1.53 -2.14
N GLU A 347 20.73 1.34 -3.00
CA GLU A 347 19.67 0.35 -2.82
C GLU A 347 20.24 -1.07 -2.71
N LEU A 348 21.01 -1.51 -3.70
CA LEU A 348 21.61 -2.84 -3.72
C LEU A 348 22.51 -3.07 -2.51
N LYS A 349 23.30 -2.06 -2.11
CA LYS A 349 24.14 -2.15 -0.91
C LYS A 349 23.30 -2.31 0.36
N GLY A 350 22.27 -1.48 0.55
CA GLY A 350 21.45 -1.55 1.74
C GLY A 350 20.56 -2.80 1.79
N ARG A 351 20.13 -3.32 0.62
CA ARG A 351 19.46 -4.62 0.51
C ARG A 351 20.40 -5.76 0.89
N GLY A 352 21.63 -5.76 0.36
CA GLY A 352 22.66 -6.74 0.75
C GLY A 352 22.93 -6.74 2.27
N GLN A 353 23.03 -5.56 2.88
CA GLN A 353 23.19 -5.45 4.34
C GLN A 353 21.99 -5.98 5.13
N ALA A 354 20.76 -5.72 4.67
CA ALA A 354 19.55 -6.24 5.29
C ALA A 354 19.46 -7.77 5.17
N LEU A 355 19.75 -8.30 3.99
CA LEU A 355 19.80 -9.74 3.73
C LEU A 355 20.85 -10.44 4.59
N ASP A 356 22.07 -9.88 4.70
CA ASP A 356 23.11 -10.40 5.58
C ASP A 356 22.65 -10.52 7.04
N ILE A 357 21.89 -9.54 7.54
CA ILE A 357 21.36 -9.54 8.91
C ILE A 357 20.36 -10.69 9.11
N VAL A 358 19.39 -10.85 8.19
CA VAL A 358 18.38 -11.90 8.33
C VAL A 358 18.96 -13.29 8.09
N TYR A 359 19.87 -13.47 7.12
CA TYR A 359 20.53 -14.75 6.87
C TYR A 359 21.40 -15.18 8.05
N ARG A 360 22.12 -14.27 8.71
CA ARG A 360 22.88 -14.60 9.92
C ARG A 360 21.99 -15.04 11.08
N ALA A 361 20.77 -14.51 11.16
CA ALA A 361 19.82 -14.84 12.22
C ALA A 361 19.04 -16.14 11.96
N GLY A 362 18.57 -16.31 10.72
CA GLY A 362 17.67 -17.41 10.35
C GLY A 362 18.34 -18.59 9.66
N GLY A 363 19.50 -18.41 9.02
CA GLY A 363 20.21 -19.46 8.30
C GLY A 363 19.39 -20.02 7.14
N ASP A 364 19.27 -21.34 7.08
CA ASP A 364 18.50 -22.12 6.10
C ASP A 364 16.97 -21.93 6.22
N ARG A 365 16.49 -21.24 7.26
CA ARG A 365 15.08 -20.90 7.46
C ARG A 365 14.66 -19.60 6.76
N VAL A 366 15.57 -18.95 6.03
CA VAL A 366 15.31 -17.72 5.28
C VAL A 366 15.45 -18.02 3.80
N ALA A 367 14.42 -17.68 3.03
CA ALA A 367 14.41 -17.79 1.58
C ALA A 367 13.93 -16.49 0.95
N VAL A 368 14.63 -16.03 -0.10
CA VAL A 368 14.34 -14.78 -0.79
C VAL A 368 14.22 -15.07 -2.29
N TYR A 369 13.08 -14.74 -2.87
CA TYR A 369 12.75 -15.03 -4.26
C TYR A 369 12.48 -13.75 -5.04
N GLY A 370 12.73 -13.80 -6.34
CA GLY A 370 12.19 -12.84 -7.31
C GLY A 370 11.23 -13.56 -8.24
N LEU A 371 10.37 -12.80 -8.90
CA LEU A 371 9.35 -13.35 -9.80
C LEU A 371 9.76 -13.13 -11.27
N GLU A 372 9.36 -14.08 -12.12
CA GLU A 372 9.54 -14.04 -13.57
C GLU A 372 8.29 -14.63 -14.22
N ASN A 373 7.74 -13.96 -15.24
CA ASN A 373 6.57 -14.45 -15.95
C ASN A 373 6.95 -15.58 -16.94
N HIS A 374 5.95 -16.26 -17.51
CA HIS A 374 6.19 -17.35 -18.48
C HIS A 374 6.90 -16.93 -19.77
N ALA A 375 7.05 -15.62 -20.04
CA ALA A 375 7.82 -15.10 -21.17
C ALA A 375 9.30 -14.86 -20.82
N GLY A 376 9.73 -15.19 -19.60
CA GLY A 376 11.08 -14.96 -19.11
C GLY A 376 11.35 -13.49 -18.74
N THR A 377 10.31 -12.68 -18.55
CA THR A 377 10.43 -11.28 -18.14
C THR A 377 10.30 -11.19 -16.62
N PRO A 378 11.27 -10.59 -15.91
CA PRO A 378 11.15 -10.33 -14.49
C PRO A 378 9.86 -9.57 -14.17
N VAL A 379 9.18 -9.94 -13.09
CA VAL A 379 8.00 -9.22 -12.59
C VAL A 379 8.43 -8.24 -11.52
N TYR A 380 7.98 -6.99 -11.64
CA TYR A 380 8.29 -5.97 -10.65
C TYR A 380 7.34 -6.09 -9.45
N VAL A 381 7.88 -6.60 -8.35
CA VAL A 381 7.18 -6.69 -7.07
C VAL A 381 7.11 -5.31 -6.45
N HIS A 382 5.93 -4.69 -6.50
CA HIS A 382 5.63 -3.42 -5.83
C HIS A 382 4.79 -3.62 -4.57
N ALA A 383 4.20 -4.81 -4.38
CA ALA A 383 3.44 -5.19 -3.19
C ALA A 383 4.13 -4.77 -1.89
N LYS A 384 3.33 -4.40 -0.89
CA LYS A 384 3.74 -4.26 0.52
C LYS A 384 2.77 -5.06 1.38
N VAL A 385 2.98 -6.37 1.40
CA VAL A 385 2.15 -7.32 2.14
C VAL A 385 3.01 -8.19 3.04
N CYS A 386 2.53 -8.44 4.24
CA CYS A 386 3.18 -9.33 5.18
C CYS A 386 2.12 -10.16 5.90
N VAL A 387 2.34 -11.47 5.96
CA VAL A 387 1.52 -12.44 6.67
C VAL A 387 2.38 -13.10 7.73
N VAL A 388 1.88 -13.16 8.97
CA VAL A 388 2.53 -13.83 10.10
C VAL A 388 1.64 -14.95 10.62
N ASP A 389 2.17 -16.16 10.60
CA ASP A 389 1.56 -17.39 11.11
C ASP A 389 0.12 -17.65 10.64
N ASP A 390 -0.21 -17.28 9.40
CA ASP A 390 -1.57 -17.42 8.87
C ASP A 390 -2.63 -16.82 9.83
N THR A 391 -2.26 -15.81 10.61
CA THR A 391 -3.11 -15.24 11.67
C THR A 391 -3.27 -13.75 11.48
N TRP A 392 -2.15 -13.05 11.35
CA TRP A 392 -2.10 -11.61 11.16
C TRP A 392 -1.60 -11.31 9.75
N PHE A 393 -2.19 -10.34 9.09
CA PHE A 393 -1.59 -9.77 7.88
C PHE A 393 -1.73 -8.26 7.83
N ALA A 394 -0.87 -7.59 7.07
CA ALA A 394 -1.03 -6.19 6.74
C ALA A 394 -0.76 -5.95 5.25
N VAL A 395 -1.53 -5.01 4.70
CA VAL A 395 -1.35 -4.45 3.35
C VAL A 395 -1.40 -2.93 3.48
N GLY A 396 -0.53 -2.24 2.76
CA GLY A 396 -0.47 -0.78 2.81
C GLY A 396 0.47 -0.19 1.78
N SER A 397 0.84 1.07 2.01
CA SER A 397 1.79 1.79 1.16
C SER A 397 3.24 1.72 1.68
N ASP A 398 3.45 1.20 2.89
CA ASP A 398 4.72 1.25 3.58
C ASP A 398 5.69 0.20 3.08
N ASN A 399 6.81 0.65 2.53
CA ASN A 399 7.90 -0.25 2.20
C ASN A 399 8.65 -0.68 3.47
N PHE A 400 9.25 -1.86 3.44
CA PHE A 400 10.14 -2.34 4.48
C PHE A 400 11.50 -1.67 4.41
N ASN A 401 11.50 -0.37 4.73
CA ASN A 401 12.68 0.47 4.80
C ASN A 401 12.51 1.63 5.80
N GLN A 402 13.63 2.25 6.15
CA GLN A 402 13.63 3.36 7.12
C GLN A 402 12.86 4.59 6.61
N ARG A 403 12.73 4.78 5.29
CA ARG A 403 12.02 5.91 4.70
C ARG A 403 10.52 5.80 4.97
N SER A 404 9.88 4.68 4.63
CA SER A 404 8.46 4.44 4.90
C SER A 404 8.15 4.32 6.38
N TRP A 405 9.08 3.80 7.19
CA TRP A 405 8.86 3.69 8.64
C TRP A 405 9.09 4.98 9.41
N THR A 406 9.76 5.99 8.83
CA THR A 406 10.10 7.22 9.59
C THR A 406 10.05 8.57 8.86
N HIS A 407 9.95 8.62 7.54
CA HIS A 407 10.08 9.85 6.77
C HIS A 407 8.86 10.15 5.91
N ASP A 408 8.39 9.18 5.15
CA ASP A 408 7.25 9.36 4.28
C ASP A 408 5.95 9.23 5.08
N SER A 409 4.89 9.87 4.60
CA SER A 409 3.57 9.56 5.17
C SER A 409 3.05 8.28 4.54
N GLU A 410 2.75 7.29 5.37
CA GLU A 410 2.28 5.97 4.94
C GLU A 410 0.98 5.60 5.66
N LEU A 411 0.23 4.66 5.09
CA LEU A 411 -0.92 4.04 5.75
C LEU A 411 -1.00 2.56 5.38
N SER A 412 -1.25 1.74 6.38
CA SER A 412 -1.38 0.29 6.24
C SER A 412 -2.52 -0.21 7.13
N CYS A 413 -3.26 -1.20 6.66
CA CYS A 413 -4.32 -1.85 7.44
C CYS A 413 -3.82 -3.22 7.87
N ALA A 414 -3.70 -3.40 9.18
CA ALA A 414 -3.43 -4.68 9.81
C ALA A 414 -4.76 -5.39 10.10
N VAL A 415 -4.83 -6.69 9.86
CA VAL A 415 -6.07 -7.46 9.84
C VAL A 415 -5.91 -8.77 10.61
N LEU A 416 -6.95 -9.11 11.38
CA LEU A 416 -7.11 -10.36 12.11
C LEU A 416 -8.55 -10.86 11.93
N ASP A 417 -8.75 -12.18 11.92
CA ASP A 417 -10.10 -12.75 11.94
C ASP A 417 -10.61 -12.94 13.37
N GLU A 418 -11.86 -12.57 13.60
CA GLU A 418 -12.54 -12.76 14.88
C GLU A 418 -13.05 -14.20 15.07
N GLY A 419 -13.09 -14.99 13.98
CA GLY A 419 -13.39 -16.43 13.97
C GLY A 419 -13.53 -16.98 12.54
N GLY A 420 -13.48 -18.32 12.39
CA GLY A 420 -13.64 -18.99 11.09
C GLY A 420 -12.32 -19.34 10.39
N THR A 421 -12.36 -19.43 9.05
CA THR A 421 -11.17 -19.62 8.21
C THR A 421 -10.36 -18.33 8.19
N SER A 422 -9.07 -18.41 8.48
CA SER A 422 -8.19 -17.24 8.48
C SER A 422 -8.05 -16.62 7.08
N LEU A 423 -8.40 -15.34 6.96
CA LEU A 423 -8.14 -14.51 5.79
C LEU A 423 -6.64 -14.32 5.57
N ALA A 424 -5.83 -14.23 6.63
CA ALA A 424 -4.37 -14.22 6.52
C ALA A 424 -3.85 -15.47 5.78
N ARG A 425 -4.39 -16.65 6.11
CA ARG A 425 -4.07 -17.90 5.38
C ARG A 425 -4.49 -17.80 3.92
N THR A 426 -5.72 -17.36 3.65
CA THR A 426 -6.25 -17.23 2.29
C THR A 426 -5.36 -16.33 1.45
N VAL A 427 -4.96 -15.15 1.98
CA VAL A 427 -4.03 -14.23 1.31
C VAL A 427 -2.71 -14.92 0.97
N ARG A 428 -2.08 -15.60 1.94
CA ARG A 428 -0.81 -16.30 1.69
C ARG A 428 -0.96 -17.41 0.65
N LEU A 429 -2.05 -18.19 0.70
CA LEU A 429 -2.29 -19.26 -0.26
C LEU A 429 -2.57 -18.71 -1.66
N ASP A 430 -3.35 -17.63 -1.79
CA ASP A 430 -3.59 -16.98 -3.08
C ASP A 430 -2.29 -16.53 -3.74
N LEU A 431 -1.44 -15.82 -2.99
CA LEU A 431 -0.13 -15.36 -3.47
C LEU A 431 0.81 -16.53 -3.77
N ALA A 432 0.89 -17.53 -2.88
CA ALA A 432 1.73 -18.69 -3.10
C ALA A 432 1.29 -19.50 -4.32
N ARG A 433 -0.01 -19.65 -4.56
CA ARG A 433 -0.51 -20.35 -5.76
C ARG A 433 -0.11 -19.64 -7.03
N GLU A 434 -0.24 -18.31 -7.06
CA GLU A 434 0.18 -17.52 -8.21
C GLU A 434 1.68 -17.72 -8.51
N HIS A 435 2.52 -17.54 -7.49
CA HIS A 435 3.98 -17.57 -7.69
C HIS A 435 4.54 -18.97 -7.96
N LEU A 436 3.81 -20.01 -7.55
CA LEU A 436 4.19 -21.41 -7.75
C LEU A 436 3.45 -22.06 -8.93
N ASP A 437 2.74 -21.26 -9.74
CA ASP A 437 1.94 -21.70 -10.91
C ASP A 437 0.96 -22.84 -10.57
N ARG A 438 0.22 -22.69 -9.46
CA ARG A 438 -0.72 -23.69 -8.95
C ARG A 438 -2.16 -23.32 -9.25
N ALA A 439 -2.97 -24.36 -9.49
CA ALA A 439 -4.41 -24.20 -9.66
C ALA A 439 -5.11 -23.90 -8.33
N GLY A 440 -6.29 -23.28 -8.40
CA GLY A 440 -7.12 -23.03 -7.22
C GLY A 440 -7.44 -24.32 -6.45
N GLY A 441 -7.11 -24.32 -5.16
CA GLY A 441 -7.28 -25.46 -4.25
C GLY A 441 -6.13 -26.46 -4.21
N ASP A 442 -5.08 -26.29 -5.02
CA ASP A 442 -3.85 -27.09 -4.95
C ASP A 442 -2.92 -26.59 -3.83
N ASP A 443 -3.41 -26.65 -2.59
CA ASP A 443 -2.78 -26.04 -1.41
C ASP A 443 -2.23 -27.06 -0.41
N ALA A 444 -2.28 -28.37 -0.73
CA ALA A 444 -2.06 -29.43 0.24
C ALA A 444 -0.68 -29.35 0.93
N ASP A 445 0.36 -29.07 0.16
CA ASP A 445 1.74 -28.86 0.63
C ASP A 445 2.02 -27.39 1.00
N LEU A 446 1.05 -26.49 0.82
CA LEU A 446 1.15 -25.08 1.16
C LEU A 446 0.45 -24.73 2.47
N ILE A 447 -0.41 -25.59 3.04
CA ILE A 447 -1.12 -25.31 4.29
C ILE A 447 -0.19 -25.36 5.51
N ASP A 448 0.68 -26.38 5.60
CA ASP A 448 1.66 -26.48 6.67
C ASP A 448 2.83 -25.51 6.42
N PRO A 449 3.19 -24.63 7.37
CA PRO A 449 4.24 -23.63 7.15
C PRO A 449 5.61 -24.19 6.78
N ALA A 450 6.00 -25.36 7.33
CA ALA A 450 7.29 -25.96 7.03
C ALA A 450 7.31 -26.62 5.65
N GLN A 451 6.21 -27.30 5.28
CA GLN A 451 6.04 -27.84 3.93
C GLN A 451 5.97 -26.72 2.89
N ALA A 452 5.22 -25.64 3.17
CA ALA A 452 5.13 -24.50 2.28
C ALA A 452 6.51 -23.93 1.97
N PHE A 453 7.33 -23.67 2.99
CA PHE A 453 8.71 -23.21 2.82
C PHE A 453 9.54 -24.16 1.95
N ALA A 454 9.44 -25.47 2.18
CA ALA A 454 10.15 -26.48 1.40
C ALA A 454 9.66 -26.52 -0.07
N THR A 455 8.36 -26.36 -0.30
CA THR A 455 7.77 -26.32 -1.65
C THR A 455 8.25 -25.10 -2.44
N PHE A 456 8.31 -23.92 -1.82
CA PHE A 456 8.92 -22.74 -2.46
C PHE A 456 10.37 -23.01 -2.90
N GLY A 457 11.18 -23.62 -2.03
CA GLY A 457 12.56 -24.00 -2.35
C GLY A 457 12.64 -24.99 -3.52
N LYS A 458 11.84 -26.05 -3.47
CA LYS A 458 11.79 -27.07 -4.53
C LYS A 458 11.43 -26.46 -5.89
N VAL A 459 10.37 -25.64 -5.96
CA VAL A 459 9.93 -25.04 -7.23
C VAL A 459 10.98 -24.07 -7.77
N ALA A 460 11.61 -23.26 -6.90
CA ALA A 460 12.69 -22.38 -7.31
C ALA A 460 13.89 -23.17 -7.90
N ASP A 461 14.30 -24.25 -7.24
CA ASP A 461 15.38 -25.12 -7.73
C ASP A 461 15.04 -25.76 -9.09
N GLU A 462 13.77 -26.15 -9.30
CA GLU A 462 13.28 -26.70 -10.57
C GLU A 462 13.30 -25.66 -11.69
N LEU A 463 13.00 -24.40 -11.39
CA LEU A 463 13.02 -23.28 -12.35
C LEU A 463 14.45 -22.82 -12.67
N GLU A 464 15.38 -22.89 -11.72
CA GLU A 464 16.79 -22.54 -11.94
C GLU A 464 17.60 -23.67 -12.59
N ALA A 465 17.12 -24.91 -12.54
CA ALA A 465 17.79 -26.05 -13.16
C ALA A 465 17.95 -25.82 -14.68
N PRO A 466 19.17 -25.97 -15.25
CA PRO A 466 19.36 -25.80 -16.67
C PRO A 466 18.46 -26.77 -17.45
N VAL A 467 17.57 -26.23 -18.28
CA VAL A 467 16.74 -27.02 -19.20
C VAL A 467 17.70 -27.88 -20.03
N ARG A 468 17.77 -29.18 -19.73
CA ARG A 468 18.55 -30.15 -20.51
C ARG A 468 17.97 -30.20 -21.93
N GLY A 469 18.47 -29.37 -22.85
CA GLY A 469 18.00 -29.41 -24.23
C GLY A 469 18.44 -28.28 -25.16
N THR A 470 18.79 -27.09 -24.66
CA THR A 470 19.27 -26.01 -25.52
C THR A 470 20.76 -26.14 -25.76
N ARG A 471 21.13 -26.80 -26.87
CA ARG A 471 22.46 -26.66 -27.47
C ARG A 471 22.58 -25.21 -27.96
N GLU A 472 23.42 -24.43 -27.28
CA GLU A 472 23.92 -23.18 -27.82
C GLU A 472 24.69 -23.47 -29.11
N PHE A 473 24.35 -22.74 -30.18
CA PHE A 473 25.16 -22.57 -31.38
C PHE A 473 25.57 -21.11 -31.48
#